data_AF-A0AAV0LXE6-F1
#
_entry.id   AF-A0AAV0LXE6-F1
#
_cell.length_a   1.000
_cell.length_b   1.000
_cell.length_c   1.000
_cell.angle_alpha   90.00
_cell.angle_beta   90.00
_cell.angle_gamma   90.00
#
_symmetry.space_group_name_H-M   'P 1'
#
loop_
_entity.id
_entity.type
_entity.pdbx_description
1 polymer ?
#
loop_
_entity_poly.entity_id
_entity_poly.type
_entity_poly.pdbx_seq_one_letter_code
_entity_poly.pdbx_strand_id
1 'polypeptide(L)'
;MHSPTTPPACRRSWSISEESLRRYVHFASESCIQELLSASTSGSDLPTNSGDSLQNIHGGVEISKRRGSGGSSFPAFRSRCLLKSVSPQQFTSVANAIDAARQWDTDLVEARYIKEMDDNLSIVQLRYGDKSRQPLFRNREFVVYERRETMEDGTLVVAVASLPKEMASRAKKARSNAIRGLVLHSGWVVEKLQHDSSCCMVTYVVQLDPGGAGWLPKCFVNRLNTKLVMVVDRLRFIAQSLPQIPHSLLPDHHHEQE
;
A
#
# COMPACT_ATOMS: atom_id res chain seq x y z
N MET A 1 -24.10 45.62 -41.35
CA MET A 1 -23.12 45.33 -40.27
C MET A 1 -23.59 44.09 -39.54
N HIS A 2 -23.01 42.92 -39.82
CA HIS A 2 -23.35 41.67 -39.14
C HIS A 2 -22.23 41.35 -38.16
N SER A 3 -22.55 41.35 -36.86
CA SER A 3 -21.64 40.91 -35.81
C SER A 3 -21.47 39.39 -35.86
N PRO A 4 -20.26 38.84 -35.74
CA PRO A 4 -20.07 37.40 -35.64
C PRO A 4 -20.38 36.93 -34.21
N THR A 5 -21.38 36.06 -34.06
CA THR A 5 -21.66 35.36 -32.81
C THR A 5 -20.59 34.29 -32.60
N THR A 6 -19.65 34.54 -31.69
CA THR A 6 -18.69 33.54 -31.21
C THR A 6 -19.44 32.35 -30.58
N PRO A 7 -19.14 31.09 -30.96
CA PRO A 7 -19.77 29.94 -30.31
C PRO A 7 -19.30 29.85 -28.85
N PRO A 8 -20.17 29.43 -27.92
CA PRO A 8 -19.77 29.27 -26.52
C PRO A 8 -18.70 28.19 -26.45
N ALA A 9 -17.54 28.55 -25.89
CA ALA A 9 -16.47 27.60 -25.61
C ALA A 9 -17.04 26.46 -24.77
N CYS A 10 -17.15 25.28 -25.38
CA CYS A 10 -17.69 24.10 -24.75
C CYS A 10 -16.68 23.63 -23.67
N ARG A 11 -16.77 24.19 -22.47
CA ARG A 11 -16.15 23.61 -21.27
C ARG A 11 -16.96 22.38 -20.91
N ARG A 12 -16.78 21.28 -21.66
CA ARG A 12 -17.24 19.96 -21.21
C ARG A 12 -16.44 19.61 -19.97
N SER A 13 -16.97 19.95 -18.80
CA SER A 13 -16.54 19.35 -17.55
C SER A 13 -17.06 17.92 -17.55
N TRP A 14 -16.25 16.98 -18.03
CA TRP A 14 -16.59 15.56 -17.90
C TRP A 14 -16.61 15.25 -16.40
N SER A 15 -17.79 15.04 -15.81
CA SER A 15 -17.93 14.50 -14.47
C SER A 15 -17.61 13.00 -14.51
N ILE A 16 -16.53 12.56 -13.87
CA ILE A 16 -16.29 11.13 -13.62
C ILE A 16 -17.42 10.69 -12.70
N SER A 17 -18.29 9.80 -13.18
CA SER A 17 -19.37 9.26 -12.37
C SER A 17 -18.80 8.39 -11.24
N GLU A 18 -19.55 8.24 -10.16
CA GLU A 18 -19.21 7.31 -9.09
C GLU A 18 -18.98 5.89 -9.61
N GLU A 19 -19.79 5.48 -10.59
CA GLU A 19 -19.67 4.18 -11.24
C GLU A 19 -18.36 4.02 -12.03
N SER A 20 -17.88 5.11 -12.66
CA SER A 20 -16.58 5.08 -13.35
C SER A 20 -15.42 5.00 -12.36
N LEU A 21 -15.53 5.68 -11.21
CA LEU A 21 -14.55 5.57 -10.14
C LEU A 21 -14.51 4.14 -9.56
N ARG A 22 -15.67 3.55 -9.26
CA ARG A 22 -15.79 2.17 -8.78
C ARG A 22 -15.12 1.21 -9.76
N ARG A 23 -15.53 1.20 -11.03
CA ARG A 23 -14.93 0.35 -12.06
C ARG A 23 -13.42 0.50 -12.18
N TYR A 24 -12.93 1.75 -12.16
CA TYR A 24 -11.50 2.01 -12.20
C TYR A 24 -10.77 1.38 -11.00
N VAL A 25 -11.26 1.63 -9.78
CA VAL A 25 -10.59 1.16 -8.57
C VAL A 25 -10.64 -0.36 -8.44
N HIS A 26 -11.74 -1.02 -8.81
CA HIS A 26 -11.78 -2.50 -8.82
C HIS A 26 -10.73 -3.08 -9.77
N PHE A 27 -10.70 -2.62 -11.03
CA PHE A 27 -9.74 -3.10 -12.02
C PHE A 27 -8.29 -2.81 -11.61
N ALA A 28 -8.01 -1.59 -11.17
CA ALA A 28 -6.66 -1.16 -10.81
C ALA A 28 -6.16 -1.82 -9.51
N SER A 29 -7.06 -2.14 -8.57
CA SER A 29 -6.71 -2.87 -7.35
C SER A 29 -6.44 -4.34 -7.61
N GLU A 30 -7.19 -4.98 -8.52
CA GLU A 30 -6.91 -6.34 -8.96
C GLU A 30 -5.53 -6.43 -9.63
N SER A 31 -5.21 -5.49 -10.50
CA SER A 31 -3.87 -5.40 -11.11
C SER A 31 -2.77 -5.24 -10.05
N CYS A 32 -3.02 -4.43 -9.01
CA CYS A 32 -2.08 -4.26 -7.90
C CYS A 32 -1.91 -5.57 -7.09
N ILE A 33 -2.99 -6.32 -6.84
CA ILE A 33 -2.92 -7.63 -6.18
C ILE A 33 -2.01 -8.58 -6.97
N GLN A 34 -2.19 -8.66 -8.29
CA GLN A 34 -1.39 -9.55 -9.14
C GLN A 34 0.11 -9.20 -9.11
N GLU A 35 0.46 -7.92 -9.10
CA GLU A 35 1.85 -7.48 -8.96
C GLU A 35 2.45 -7.88 -7.60
N LEU A 36 1.68 -7.73 -6.51
CA LEU A 36 2.13 -8.12 -5.17
C LEU A 36 2.34 -9.63 -5.05
N LEU A 37 1.40 -10.43 -5.55
CA LEU A 37 1.50 -11.88 -5.56
C LEU A 37 2.72 -12.33 -6.39
N SER A 38 2.90 -11.77 -7.59
CA SER A 38 4.04 -12.07 -8.45
C SER A 38 5.38 -11.74 -7.77
N ALA A 39 5.44 -10.63 -7.03
CA ALA A 39 6.64 -10.26 -6.28
C ALA A 39 6.91 -11.18 -5.07
N SER A 40 5.88 -11.82 -4.51
CA SER A 40 6.02 -12.77 -3.38
C SER A 40 6.62 -14.11 -3.83
N THR A 41 6.19 -14.64 -4.97
CA THR A 41 6.64 -15.95 -5.49
C THR A 41 8.05 -15.90 -6.10
N SER A 42 8.51 -14.73 -6.52
CA SER A 42 9.81 -14.53 -7.17
C SER A 42 11.04 -14.83 -6.28
N GLY A 43 10.85 -15.17 -5.01
CA GLY A 43 11.93 -15.43 -4.04
C GLY A 43 12.28 -16.90 -3.81
N SER A 44 11.47 -17.87 -4.25
CA SER A 44 11.65 -19.27 -3.81
C SER A 44 12.60 -20.12 -4.66
N ASP A 45 12.70 -19.95 -5.99
CA ASP A 45 13.43 -20.94 -6.82
C ASP A 45 14.03 -20.46 -8.17
N LEU A 46 14.20 -19.15 -8.44
CA LEU A 46 14.73 -18.73 -9.76
C LEU A 46 16.24 -18.38 -9.75
N PRO A 47 17.00 -18.83 -10.78
CA PRO A 47 18.36 -18.39 -11.00
C PRO A 47 18.38 -16.87 -11.28
N THR A 48 19.55 -16.28 -11.07
CA THR A 48 19.98 -14.87 -11.06
C THR A 48 19.51 -13.93 -12.20
N ASN A 49 18.58 -14.34 -13.06
CA ASN A 49 18.08 -13.63 -14.23
C ASN A 49 16.78 -12.83 -14.01
N SER A 50 16.21 -12.79 -12.79
CA SER A 50 14.92 -12.14 -12.50
C SER A 50 14.93 -10.61 -12.41
N GLY A 51 16.06 -9.94 -12.68
CA GLY A 51 16.16 -8.47 -12.63
C GLY A 51 16.10 -7.86 -11.22
N ASP A 52 15.85 -8.69 -10.20
CA ASP A 52 15.90 -8.35 -8.78
C ASP A 52 17.34 -8.46 -8.27
N SER A 53 17.84 -7.37 -7.68
CA SER A 53 19.12 -7.37 -6.96
C SER A 53 18.86 -7.50 -5.46
N LEU A 54 19.35 -8.58 -4.84
CA LEU A 54 19.37 -8.70 -3.38
C LEU A 54 20.30 -7.62 -2.83
N GLN A 55 19.77 -6.76 -1.95
CA GLN A 55 20.52 -5.63 -1.41
C GLN A 55 21.01 -5.88 0.01
N ASN A 56 20.24 -6.58 0.83
CA ASN A 56 20.57 -6.78 2.24
C ASN A 56 19.80 -7.95 2.86
N ILE A 57 20.41 -8.62 3.83
CA ILE A 57 19.75 -9.53 4.77
C ILE A 57 20.05 -8.99 6.17
N HIS A 58 19.03 -8.45 6.84
CA HIS A 58 19.19 -7.92 8.20
C HIS A 58 18.16 -8.56 9.13
N GLY A 59 18.60 -9.20 10.22
CA GLY A 59 17.70 -9.78 11.23
C GLY A 59 16.72 -10.84 10.69
N GLY A 60 17.03 -11.49 9.56
CA GLY A 60 16.12 -12.43 8.88
C GLY A 60 15.11 -11.77 7.92
N VAL A 61 15.28 -10.48 7.61
CA VAL A 61 14.54 -9.76 6.56
C VAL A 61 15.39 -9.71 5.30
N GLU A 62 14.91 -10.30 4.22
CA GLU A 62 15.49 -10.20 2.89
C GLU A 62 14.98 -8.95 2.18
N ILE A 63 15.87 -8.12 1.65
CA ILE A 63 15.49 -6.94 0.86
C ILE A 63 15.99 -7.10 -0.57
N SER A 64 15.09 -7.07 -1.55
CA SER A 64 15.43 -6.97 -2.96
C SER A 64 14.98 -5.62 -3.55
N LYS A 65 15.70 -5.20 -4.59
CA LYS A 65 15.38 -4.03 -5.38
C LYS A 65 15.28 -4.42 -6.85
N ARG A 66 14.12 -4.18 -7.44
CA ARG A 66 13.86 -4.29 -8.87
C ARG A 66 14.06 -2.94 -9.53
N ARG A 67 14.82 -2.89 -10.62
CA ARG A 67 14.80 -1.69 -11.49
C ARG A 67 13.39 -1.56 -12.07
N GLY A 68 12.91 -0.33 -12.23
CA GLY A 68 11.57 -0.09 -12.79
C GLY A 68 11.44 -0.77 -14.16
N SER A 69 10.42 -1.63 -14.30
CA SER A 69 10.00 -2.21 -15.57
C SER A 69 8.79 -1.44 -16.11
N GLY A 70 8.50 -1.57 -17.41
CA GLY A 70 7.27 -1.01 -18.00
C GLY A 70 7.19 0.52 -18.07
N GLY A 71 8.32 1.22 -18.21
CA GLY A 71 8.35 2.67 -18.41
C GLY A 71 8.38 3.53 -17.12
N SER A 72 8.34 2.92 -15.94
CA SER A 72 8.61 3.61 -14.68
C SER A 72 10.12 3.74 -14.43
N SER A 73 10.61 4.94 -14.17
CA SER A 73 12.01 5.17 -13.76
C SER A 73 12.25 4.89 -12.26
N PHE A 74 11.18 4.59 -11.50
CA PHE A 74 11.25 4.39 -10.06
C PHE A 74 11.50 2.92 -9.72
N PRO A 75 12.49 2.61 -8.87
CA PRO A 75 12.72 1.24 -8.44
C PRO A 75 11.58 0.74 -7.55
N ALA A 76 11.25 -0.54 -7.70
CA ALA A 76 10.40 -1.25 -6.74
C ALA A 76 11.30 -1.91 -5.69
N PHE A 77 10.88 -1.84 -4.44
CA PHE A 77 11.55 -2.50 -3.33
C PHE A 77 10.65 -3.58 -2.77
N ARG A 78 11.25 -4.70 -2.39
CA ARG A 78 10.60 -5.81 -1.73
C ARG A 78 11.33 -6.13 -0.45
N SER A 79 10.61 -6.35 0.64
CA SER A 79 11.13 -7.02 1.82
C SER A 79 10.34 -8.30 2.09
N ARG A 80 11.02 -9.41 2.35
CA ARG A 80 10.41 -10.70 2.69
C ARG A 80 10.98 -11.20 4.02
N CYS A 81 10.12 -11.62 4.94
CA CYS A 81 10.54 -12.08 6.26
C CYS A 81 9.62 -13.16 6.80
N LEU A 82 10.23 -14.18 7.41
CA LEU A 82 9.53 -15.17 8.22
C LEU A 82 9.30 -14.62 9.63
N LEU A 83 8.03 -14.40 9.99
CA LEU A 83 7.64 -13.98 11.33
C LEU A 83 7.32 -15.21 12.18
N LYS A 84 8.17 -15.48 13.16
CA LYS A 84 7.94 -16.53 14.17
C LYS A 84 7.05 -16.02 15.30
N SER A 85 6.13 -16.86 15.75
CA SER A 85 5.19 -16.57 16.84
C SER A 85 4.25 -15.39 16.54
N VAL A 86 3.91 -15.23 15.27
CA VAL A 86 2.91 -14.29 14.76
C VAL A 86 2.11 -15.04 13.69
N SER A 87 0.82 -15.26 13.94
CA SER A 87 -0.06 -15.86 12.92
C SER A 87 -0.40 -14.85 11.81
N PRO A 88 -0.85 -15.32 10.62
CA PRO A 88 -1.34 -14.43 9.57
C PRO A 88 -2.42 -13.46 10.06
N GLN A 89 -3.35 -13.93 10.90
CA GLN A 89 -4.45 -13.12 11.44
C GLN A 89 -3.94 -12.03 12.38
N GLN A 90 -2.95 -12.35 13.22
CA GLN A 90 -2.33 -11.37 14.11
C GLN A 90 -1.57 -10.30 13.35
N PHE A 91 -0.85 -10.70 12.31
CA PHE A 91 -0.16 -9.73 11.46
C PHE A 91 -1.18 -8.84 10.73
N THR A 92 -2.23 -9.41 10.16
CA THR A 92 -3.22 -8.63 9.39
C THR A 92 -4.02 -7.65 10.26
N SER A 93 -4.28 -7.98 11.53
CA SER A 93 -4.94 -7.05 12.45
C SER A 93 -4.15 -5.75 12.65
N VAL A 94 -2.81 -5.84 12.62
CA VAL A 94 -1.89 -4.69 12.70
C VAL A 94 -1.42 -4.18 11.33
N ALA A 95 -1.64 -4.91 10.25
CA ALA A 95 -1.32 -4.46 8.89
C ALA A 95 -2.42 -3.56 8.29
N ASN A 96 -3.52 -3.32 9.03
CA ASN A 96 -4.56 -2.36 8.66
C ASN A 96 -3.98 -0.95 8.49
N ALA A 97 -3.97 -0.46 7.25
CA ALA A 97 -3.00 0.56 6.82
C ALA A 97 -3.28 2.00 7.30
N ILE A 98 -4.38 2.27 7.99
CA ILE A 98 -4.69 3.62 8.50
C ILE A 98 -4.33 3.75 9.98
N ASP A 99 -4.91 2.91 10.83
CA ASP A 99 -4.78 3.09 12.29
C ASP A 99 -3.49 2.50 12.83
N ALA A 100 -2.97 1.42 12.23
CA ALA A 100 -1.68 0.90 12.60
C ALA A 100 -0.53 1.72 12.01
N ALA A 101 -0.68 2.22 10.77
CA ALA A 101 0.34 3.09 10.15
C ALA A 101 0.63 4.34 10.98
N ARG A 102 -0.37 4.90 11.67
CA ARG A 102 -0.15 6.00 12.62
C ARG A 102 0.74 5.62 13.81
N GLN A 103 0.78 4.34 14.19
CA GLN A 103 1.54 3.86 15.35
C GLN A 103 3.00 3.52 15.01
N TRP A 104 3.28 3.16 13.75
CA TRP A 104 4.62 2.76 13.32
C TRP A 104 5.30 3.76 12.36
N ASP A 105 4.57 4.51 11.54
CA ASP A 105 5.17 5.50 10.64
C ASP A 105 5.20 6.89 11.29
N THR A 106 6.34 7.21 11.90
CA THR A 106 6.58 8.52 12.53
C THR A 106 6.47 9.71 11.57
N ASP A 107 6.58 9.48 10.26
CA ASP A 107 6.44 10.53 9.23
C ASP A 107 4.99 10.74 8.79
N LEU A 108 4.06 9.84 9.15
CA LEU A 108 2.64 9.98 8.86
C LEU A 108 2.02 11.01 9.81
N VAL A 109 1.71 12.19 9.26
CA VAL A 109 1.14 13.31 10.02
C VAL A 109 -0.38 13.23 10.06
N GLU A 110 -1.00 12.70 9.00
CA GLU A 110 -2.45 12.57 8.90
C GLU A 110 -2.80 11.39 8.01
N ALA A 111 -3.77 10.59 8.46
CA ALA A 111 -4.44 9.59 7.64
C ALA A 111 -5.94 9.81 7.76
N ARG A 112 -6.66 9.92 6.65
CA ARG A 112 -8.08 10.24 6.63
C ARG A 112 -8.80 9.33 5.65
N TYR A 113 -9.81 8.62 6.15
CA TYR A 113 -10.75 7.91 5.31
C TYR A 113 -11.52 8.90 4.44
N ILE A 114 -11.55 8.68 3.13
CA ILE A 114 -12.33 9.52 2.21
C ILE A 114 -13.67 8.84 1.90
N LYS A 115 -13.64 7.58 1.48
CA LYS A 115 -14.83 6.90 0.99
C LYS A 115 -14.66 5.37 0.94
N GLU A 116 -15.73 4.65 1.28
CA GLU A 116 -15.88 3.21 1.06
C GLU A 116 -16.36 2.94 -0.36
N MET A 117 -15.70 2.04 -1.08
CA MET A 117 -16.16 1.58 -2.39
C MET A 117 -16.94 0.27 -2.28
N ASP A 118 -16.46 -0.63 -1.41
CA ASP A 118 -16.94 -1.98 -1.14
C ASP A 118 -16.42 -2.45 0.23
N ASP A 119 -16.89 -3.59 0.74
CA ASP A 119 -16.54 -4.16 2.05
C ASP A 119 -15.02 -4.34 2.22
N ASN A 120 -14.33 -4.61 1.13
CA ASN A 120 -12.90 -4.87 1.10
C ASN A 120 -12.08 -3.79 0.38
N LEU A 121 -12.71 -2.68 -0.03
CA LEU A 121 -12.09 -1.66 -0.88
C LEU A 121 -12.45 -0.24 -0.43
N SER A 122 -11.42 0.55 -0.11
CA SER A 122 -11.59 1.93 0.39
C SER A 122 -10.64 2.93 -0.24
N ILE A 123 -10.99 4.22 -0.16
CA ILE A 123 -10.15 5.35 -0.57
C ILE A 123 -9.70 6.11 0.66
N VAL A 124 -8.39 6.32 0.74
CA VAL A 124 -7.70 6.89 1.90
C VAL A 124 -6.81 8.04 1.47
N GLN A 125 -6.75 9.09 2.26
CA GLN A 125 -5.75 10.14 2.15
C GLN A 125 -4.66 9.97 3.21
N LEU A 126 -3.41 10.00 2.77
CA LEU A 126 -2.23 9.97 3.63
C LEU A 126 -1.43 11.25 3.43
N ARG A 127 -1.01 11.89 4.52
CA ARG A 127 -0.11 13.05 4.49
C ARG A 127 1.12 12.75 5.32
N TYR A 128 2.26 12.79 4.65
CA TYR A 128 3.58 12.65 5.24
C TYR A 128 4.23 14.03 5.34
N GLY A 129 4.95 14.27 6.42
CA GLY A 129 5.59 15.56 6.65
C GLY A 129 6.59 15.48 7.77
N ASP A 130 7.60 16.33 7.70
CA ASP A 130 8.55 16.49 8.78
C ASP A 130 7.94 17.42 9.84
N LYS A 131 7.89 16.97 11.10
CA LYS A 131 7.50 17.80 12.23
C LYS A 131 8.50 18.96 12.44
N SER A 132 9.71 18.87 11.89
CA SER A 132 10.84 19.80 12.08
C SER A 132 10.79 21.11 11.27
N ARG A 133 9.73 21.38 10.50
CA ARG A 133 9.51 22.66 9.76
C ARG A 133 10.61 23.05 8.77
N GLN A 134 11.41 22.11 8.25
CA GLN A 134 12.39 22.44 7.22
C GLN A 134 11.73 22.78 5.88
N PRO A 135 12.00 23.97 5.28
CA PRO A 135 11.28 24.47 4.10
C PRO A 135 11.53 23.65 2.82
N LEU A 136 12.58 22.85 2.77
CA LEU A 136 12.90 21.96 1.64
C LEU A 136 12.03 20.69 1.61
N PHE A 137 11.41 20.31 2.74
CA PHE A 137 10.61 19.09 2.86
C PHE A 137 9.12 19.42 2.94
N ARG A 138 8.57 19.99 1.86
CA ARG A 138 7.12 20.19 1.74
C ARG A 138 6.38 18.88 1.99
N ASN A 139 5.29 18.95 2.75
CA ASN A 139 4.42 17.81 3.03
C ASN A 139 4.06 17.06 1.73
N ARG A 140 4.13 15.74 1.77
CA ARG A 140 3.72 14.85 0.70
C ARG A 140 2.35 14.29 0.98
N GLU A 141 1.53 14.26 -0.05
CA GLU A 141 0.17 13.81 0.05
C GLU A 141 -0.11 12.72 -0.97
N PHE A 142 -0.66 11.62 -0.48
CA PHE A 142 -1.10 10.48 -1.26
C PHE A 142 -2.60 10.31 -1.06
N VAL A 143 -3.29 9.87 -2.11
CA VAL A 143 -4.71 9.49 -2.06
C VAL A 143 -4.72 8.18 -2.79
N VAL A 144 -4.90 7.14 -2.00
CA VAL A 144 -4.73 5.77 -2.41
C VAL A 144 -6.07 5.07 -2.29
N TYR A 145 -6.26 4.05 -3.11
CA TYR A 145 -7.19 3.00 -2.76
C TYR A 145 -6.45 1.90 -2.02
N GLU A 146 -7.14 1.24 -1.10
CA GLU A 146 -6.67 0.07 -0.37
C GLU A 146 -7.69 -1.04 -0.57
N ARG A 147 -7.24 -2.18 -1.10
CA ARG A 147 -8.03 -3.41 -1.25
C ARG A 147 -7.47 -4.51 -0.37
N ARG A 148 -8.36 -5.26 0.29
CA ARG A 148 -8.01 -6.43 1.09
C ARG A 148 -8.63 -7.67 0.44
N GLU A 149 -7.83 -8.70 0.21
CA GLU A 149 -8.31 -9.91 -0.46
C GLU A 149 -7.73 -11.13 0.24
N THR A 150 -8.57 -12.14 0.42
CA THR A 150 -8.16 -13.46 0.91
C THR A 150 -8.21 -14.42 -0.27
N MET A 151 -7.06 -14.96 -0.66
CA MET A 151 -6.95 -15.95 -1.73
C MET A 151 -7.51 -17.31 -1.28
N GLU A 152 -7.77 -18.19 -2.24
CA GLU A 152 -8.32 -19.54 -1.98
C GLU A 152 -7.42 -20.39 -1.07
N ASP A 153 -6.10 -20.21 -1.14
CA ASP A 153 -5.11 -20.88 -0.30
C ASP A 153 -4.99 -20.28 1.11
N GLY A 154 -5.77 -19.24 1.41
CA GLY A 154 -5.73 -18.49 2.67
C GLY A 154 -4.66 -17.40 2.72
N THR A 155 -3.94 -17.14 1.62
CA THR A 155 -3.01 -16.00 1.51
C THR A 155 -3.78 -14.69 1.59
N LEU A 156 -3.34 -13.78 2.47
CA LEU A 156 -3.96 -12.46 2.62
C LEU A 156 -3.16 -11.41 1.86
N VAL A 157 -3.84 -10.57 1.08
CA VAL A 157 -3.22 -9.48 0.32
C VAL A 157 -3.86 -8.15 0.70
N VAL A 158 -3.03 -7.18 1.05
CA VAL A 158 -3.45 -5.78 1.24
C VAL A 158 -2.78 -4.94 0.16
N ALA A 159 -3.53 -4.56 -0.87
CA ALA A 159 -3.05 -3.84 -2.04
C ALA A 159 -3.36 -2.35 -1.97
N VAL A 160 -2.35 -1.51 -2.17
CA VAL A 160 -2.42 -0.05 -2.05
C VAL A 160 -1.80 0.62 -3.27
N ALA A 161 -2.56 1.47 -3.95
CA ALA A 161 -2.01 2.30 -5.03
C ALA A 161 -2.77 3.62 -5.18
N SER A 162 -2.16 4.59 -5.85
CA SER A 162 -2.69 5.95 -5.92
C SER A 162 -3.80 6.12 -6.94
N LEU A 163 -4.84 6.85 -6.52
CA LEU A 163 -5.81 7.39 -7.46
C LEU A 163 -5.14 8.41 -8.39
N PRO A 164 -5.51 8.39 -9.69
CA PRO A 164 -5.14 9.44 -10.64
C PRO A 164 -5.51 10.82 -10.11
N LYS A 165 -4.70 11.83 -10.44
CA LYS A 165 -4.84 13.20 -9.93
C LYS A 165 -6.26 13.75 -10.10
N GLU A 166 -6.87 13.51 -11.26
CA GLU A 166 -8.22 13.99 -11.55
C GLU A 166 -9.28 13.35 -10.65
N MET A 167 -9.22 12.03 -10.47
CA MET A 167 -10.12 11.29 -9.58
C MET A 167 -9.89 11.67 -8.10
N ALA A 168 -8.62 11.77 -7.69
CA ALA A 168 -8.25 12.18 -6.33
C ALA A 168 -8.71 13.60 -5.99
N SER A 169 -8.60 14.54 -6.94
CA SER A 169 -9.04 15.93 -6.73
C SER A 169 -10.55 16.05 -6.50
N ARG A 170 -11.34 15.12 -7.05
CA ARG A 170 -12.81 15.08 -6.92
C ARG A 170 -13.25 14.30 -5.69
N ALA A 171 -12.52 13.26 -5.32
CA ALA A 171 -12.73 12.54 -4.06
C ALA A 171 -12.48 13.45 -2.84
N LYS A 172 -11.68 14.52 -3.01
CA LYS A 172 -11.33 15.46 -1.95
C LYS A 172 -12.26 16.67 -1.88
N LYS A 173 -12.70 16.98 -0.66
CA LYS A 173 -13.48 18.20 -0.37
C LYS A 173 -12.62 19.48 -0.25
N ALA A 174 -11.31 19.37 -0.02
CA ALA A 174 -10.44 20.52 0.28
C ALA A 174 -9.17 20.56 -0.60
N ARG A 175 -8.77 21.78 -1.01
CA ARG A 175 -7.50 22.03 -1.68
C ARG A 175 -6.35 21.91 -0.68
N SER A 176 -5.29 21.20 -1.06
CA SER A 176 -4.09 20.97 -0.27
C SER A 176 -2.90 21.68 -0.91
N ASN A 177 -2.02 22.29 -0.11
CA ASN A 177 -0.75 22.87 -0.55
C ASN A 177 0.40 21.84 -0.56
N ALA A 178 0.10 20.58 -0.23
CA ALA A 178 1.06 19.48 -0.23
C ALA A 178 1.45 19.06 -1.66
N ILE A 179 2.67 18.55 -1.82
CA ILE A 179 3.11 17.95 -3.08
C ILE A 179 2.47 16.57 -3.20
N ARG A 180 1.79 16.32 -4.32
CA ARG A 180 1.17 15.04 -4.65
C ARG A 180 2.24 14.00 -4.98
N GLY A 181 2.37 12.98 -4.13
CA GLY A 181 3.10 11.77 -4.49
C GLY A 181 2.16 10.72 -5.12
N LEU A 182 2.73 9.74 -5.80
CA LEU A 182 2.04 8.60 -6.40
C LEU A 182 2.67 7.30 -5.90
N VAL A 183 1.85 6.45 -5.30
CA VAL A 183 2.16 5.04 -5.09
C VAL A 183 1.73 4.30 -6.35
N LEU A 184 2.67 3.68 -7.05
CA LEU A 184 2.37 2.88 -8.24
C LEU A 184 1.76 1.54 -7.82
N HIS A 185 2.42 0.85 -6.90
CA HIS A 185 1.88 -0.28 -6.18
C HIS A 185 2.63 -0.42 -4.84
N SER A 186 1.90 -0.76 -3.80
CA SER A 186 2.45 -1.09 -2.49
C SER A 186 1.51 -2.04 -1.77
N GLY A 187 2.02 -2.79 -0.80
CA GLY A 187 1.15 -3.68 -0.06
C GLY A 187 1.84 -4.85 0.58
N TRP A 188 1.02 -5.65 1.25
CA TRP A 188 1.41 -6.84 2.00
C TRP A 188 0.88 -8.08 1.31
N VAL A 189 1.71 -9.13 1.26
CA VAL A 189 1.29 -10.51 1.03
C VAL A 189 1.66 -11.30 2.28
N VAL A 190 0.69 -11.95 2.89
CA VAL A 190 0.83 -12.70 4.13
C VAL A 190 0.45 -14.14 3.87
N GLU A 191 1.46 -15.00 3.76
CA GLU A 191 1.30 -16.42 3.45
C GLU A 191 1.28 -17.22 4.76
N LYS A 192 0.35 -18.16 4.85
CA LYS A 192 0.31 -19.13 5.95
C LYS A 192 1.34 -20.23 5.69
N LEU A 193 2.06 -20.64 6.72
CA LEU A 193 2.95 -21.80 6.62
C LEU A 193 2.16 -23.09 6.87
N GLN A 194 2.31 -24.07 5.98
CA GLN A 194 1.53 -25.31 6.01
C GLN A 194 1.71 -26.11 7.32
N HIS A 195 2.86 -25.99 7.98
CA HIS A 195 3.23 -26.79 9.16
C HIS A 195 3.27 -26.00 10.47
N ASP A 196 3.00 -24.69 10.45
CA ASP A 196 3.03 -23.87 11.65
C ASP A 196 2.04 -22.71 11.56
N SER A 197 0.89 -22.88 12.22
CA SER A 197 -0.17 -21.85 12.30
C SER A 197 0.23 -20.64 13.13
N SER A 198 1.31 -20.73 13.91
CA SER A 198 1.85 -19.64 14.73
C SER A 198 2.89 -18.79 14.00
N CYS A 199 3.16 -19.10 12.73
CA CYS A 199 4.11 -18.37 11.90
C CYS A 199 3.48 -17.93 10.58
N CYS A 200 3.99 -16.84 10.02
CA CYS A 200 3.62 -16.38 8.69
C CYS A 200 4.82 -15.87 7.91
N MET A 201 4.76 -16.01 6.59
CA MET A 201 5.71 -15.36 5.69
C MET A 201 5.08 -14.04 5.23
N VAL A 202 5.80 -12.94 5.42
CA VAL A 202 5.33 -11.61 5.05
C VAL A 202 6.22 -11.06 3.95
N THR A 203 5.59 -10.65 2.86
CA THR A 203 6.22 -9.87 1.80
C THR A 203 5.60 -8.48 1.76
N TYR A 204 6.43 -7.45 1.86
CA TYR A 204 6.03 -6.07 1.61
C TYR A 204 6.67 -5.57 0.33
N VAL A 205 5.89 -4.91 -0.51
CA VAL A 205 6.35 -4.30 -1.75
C VAL A 205 6.02 -2.82 -1.72
N VAL A 206 6.91 -2.01 -2.28
CA VAL A 206 6.62 -0.59 -2.54
C VAL A 206 7.32 -0.11 -3.80
N GLN A 207 6.58 0.59 -4.64
CA GLN A 207 7.09 1.41 -5.71
C GLN A 207 6.35 2.74 -5.69
N LEU A 208 7.09 3.83 -5.54
CA LEU A 208 6.52 5.17 -5.39
C LEU A 208 7.29 6.21 -6.20
N ASP A 209 6.53 7.17 -6.72
CA ASP A 209 6.98 8.48 -7.17
C ASP A 209 6.67 9.48 -6.04
N PRO A 210 7.66 10.10 -5.39
CA PRO A 210 7.43 11.04 -4.30
C PRO A 210 6.74 12.35 -4.73
N GLY A 211 6.62 12.62 -6.04
CA GLY A 211 6.19 13.92 -6.56
C GLY A 211 7.26 15.00 -6.40
N GLY A 212 7.46 15.79 -7.47
CA GLY A 212 8.54 16.79 -7.58
C GLY A 212 9.31 16.61 -8.88
N ALA A 213 10.38 17.38 -9.11
CA ALA A 213 11.17 17.40 -10.35
C ALA A 213 11.99 16.11 -10.61
N GLY A 214 11.36 14.92 -10.53
CA GLY A 214 11.91 13.63 -10.93
C GLY A 214 13.09 13.10 -10.10
N TRP A 215 13.60 13.87 -9.14
CA TRP A 215 14.77 13.48 -8.34
C TRP A 215 14.40 13.13 -6.91
N LEU A 216 14.59 11.86 -6.56
CA LEU A 216 14.71 11.38 -5.18
C LEU A 216 16.18 11.52 -4.75
N PRO A 217 16.53 12.41 -3.81
CA PRO A 217 17.87 12.40 -3.22
C PRO A 217 18.20 11.01 -2.67
N LYS A 218 19.47 10.56 -2.81
CA LYS A 218 19.91 9.22 -2.34
C LYS A 218 19.56 8.95 -0.87
N CYS A 219 19.47 9.98 -0.03
CA CYS A 219 19.04 9.86 1.36
C CYS A 219 17.58 9.38 1.50
N PHE A 220 16.66 9.73 0.59
CA PHE A 220 15.30 9.20 0.60
C PHE A 220 15.24 7.73 0.22
N VAL A 221 16.03 7.32 -0.76
CA VAL A 221 16.12 5.89 -1.15
C VAL A 221 16.70 5.06 0.00
N ASN A 222 17.77 5.54 0.64
CA ASN A 222 18.33 4.87 1.80
C ASN A 222 17.36 4.88 2.99
N ARG A 223 16.64 5.99 3.22
CA ARG A 223 15.58 6.09 4.25
C ARG A 223 14.43 5.14 3.95
N LEU A 224 14.04 4.94 2.70
CA LEU A 224 13.03 3.95 2.30
C LEU A 224 13.53 2.54 2.58
N ASN A 225 14.76 2.17 2.20
CA ASN A 225 15.35 0.87 2.54
C ASN A 225 15.37 0.61 4.05
N THR A 226 15.83 1.58 4.85
CA THR A 226 15.80 1.48 6.32
C THR A 226 14.37 1.40 6.85
N LYS A 227 13.44 2.17 6.28
CA LYS A 227 12.03 2.10 6.65
C LYS A 227 11.46 0.71 6.42
N LEU A 228 11.71 0.07 5.27
CA LEU A 228 11.16 -1.27 4.96
C LEU A 228 11.48 -2.30 6.05
N VAL A 229 12.74 -2.33 6.50
CA VAL A 229 13.17 -3.18 7.62
C VAL A 229 12.45 -2.80 8.90
N MET A 230 12.45 -1.50 9.23
CA MET A 230 11.83 -1.00 10.47
C MET A 230 10.32 -1.22 10.52
N VAL A 231 9.61 -1.15 9.39
CA VAL A 231 8.15 -1.40 9.35
C VAL A 231 7.87 -2.84 9.72
N VAL A 232 8.60 -3.80 9.13
CA VAL A 232 8.40 -5.23 9.42
C VAL A 232 8.72 -5.53 10.88
N ASP A 233 9.84 -5.04 11.40
CA ASP A 233 10.23 -5.25 12.81
C ASP A 233 9.23 -4.59 13.78
N ARG A 234 8.75 -3.38 13.46
CA ARG A 234 7.80 -2.67 14.31
C ARG A 234 6.42 -3.33 14.29
N LEU A 235 5.94 -3.77 13.13
CA LEU A 235 4.67 -4.49 13.01
C LEU A 235 4.74 -5.83 13.73
N ARG A 236 5.86 -6.55 13.60
CA ARG A 236 6.10 -7.79 14.36
C ARG A 236 6.01 -7.53 15.86
N PHE A 237 6.69 -6.50 16.36
CA PHE A 237 6.65 -6.14 17.76
C PHE A 237 5.22 -5.83 18.24
N ILE A 238 4.45 -5.04 17.48
CA ILE A 238 3.07 -4.72 17.82
C ILE A 238 2.21 -5.99 17.81
N ALA A 239 2.33 -6.84 16.78
CA ALA A 239 1.57 -8.09 16.67
C ALA A 239 1.85 -9.05 17.84
N GLN A 240 3.10 -9.15 18.28
CA GLN A 240 3.49 -9.98 19.44
C GLN A 240 3.01 -9.40 20.77
N SER A 241 2.83 -8.08 20.84
CA SER A 241 2.35 -7.40 22.05
C SER A 241 0.83 -7.42 22.22
N LEU A 242 0.08 -7.83 21.18
CA LEU A 242 -1.36 -7.97 21.28
C LEU A 242 -1.72 -9.20 22.13
N PRO A 243 -2.72 -9.11 23.03
CA PRO A 243 -3.21 -10.27 23.75
C PRO A 243 -3.69 -11.32 22.74
N GLN A 244 -3.19 -12.54 22.86
CA GLN A 244 -3.73 -13.69 22.13
C GLN A 244 -5.19 -13.82 22.56
N ILE A 245 -6.15 -13.53 21.68
CA ILE A 245 -7.54 -13.89 21.96
C ILE A 245 -7.57 -15.42 21.98
N PRO A 246 -7.87 -16.06 23.12
CA PRO A 246 -7.94 -17.51 23.18
C PRO A 246 -8.98 -18.00 22.17
N HIS A 247 -8.65 -19.06 21.41
CA HIS A 247 -9.59 -19.72 20.51
C HIS A 247 -10.91 -20.15 21.21
N SER A 248 -10.92 -20.25 22.55
CA SER A 248 -12.09 -20.55 23.37
C SER A 248 -13.11 -19.40 23.52
N LEU A 249 -12.88 -18.24 22.89
CA LEU A 249 -13.81 -17.09 22.91
C LEU A 249 -14.41 -16.76 21.53
N LEU A 250 -14.11 -17.54 20.50
CA LEU A 250 -14.85 -17.50 19.24
C LEU A 250 -16.20 -18.22 19.46
N PRO A 251 -17.35 -17.63 19.09
CA PRO A 251 -18.62 -18.34 19.17
C PRO A 251 -18.55 -19.55 18.23
N ASP A 252 -18.75 -20.74 18.80
CA ASP A 252 -18.97 -21.96 18.02
C ASP A 252 -20.18 -21.72 17.12
N HIS A 253 -19.95 -21.69 15.80
CA HIS A 253 -21.02 -21.84 14.83
C HIS A 253 -21.54 -23.28 14.91
N HIS A 254 -22.37 -23.54 15.92
CA HIS A 254 -23.21 -24.72 15.94
C HIS A 254 -24.14 -24.67 14.73
N HIS A 255 -24.09 -25.75 13.94
CA HIS A 255 -25.14 -26.15 13.03
C HIS A 255 -26.51 -26.05 13.70
N GLU A 256 -27.36 -25.15 13.22
CA GLU A 256 -28.79 -25.42 13.19
C GLU A 256 -29.09 -26.10 11.86
N GLN A 257 -29.19 -27.43 11.92
CA GLN A 257 -30.05 -28.18 11.03
C GLN A 257 -31.47 -28.06 11.58
N GLU A 258 -32.34 -27.40 10.83
CA GLU A 258 -33.73 -27.83 10.60
C GLU A 258 -34.19 -27.32 9.23
#